data_AF-A0A066UTN8-F1
#
_entry.id   AF-A0A066UTN8-F1
#
_cell.length_a   1.000
_cell.length_b   1.000
_cell.length_c   1.000
_cell.angle_alpha   90.00
_cell.angle_beta   90.00
_cell.angle_gamma   90.00
#
_symmetry.space_group_name_H-M   'P 1'
#
loop_
_entity.id
_entity.type
_entity.pdbx_description
1 polymer ?
#
loop_
_entity_poly.entity_id
_entity_poly.type
_entity_poly.pdbx_seq_one_letter_code
_entity_poly.pdbx_strand_id
1 'polypeptide(L)'
;MPTHTLEGVISQTTFWDNDHKREQIEELVEQAKLANPKLHAFMLNLTRKVNNESGKAIAYNRGPLKTRERIAAKCGITNWDDPTTDKTQGVKKPLAVKDIARATIVFSTIAQMFAFRDYIYTTPEYQAIKDKQSDAVKDLWEKEILDQYKDVKFFLQVEIDFSTKVNNVPTPKKTIPHIVELQLNVSQMAWGKTYGHAFYNLSRLAYIDGKQKFVWDDTDCVITVPADISGKVANKLRTAITHCRSIACGDQDVLLAASILSKMVSAKFKLPSSKECESLPAAQHYSYKNRKKPLVIQCGPYDYKKAANQDSSNAQAWAISFLASFIWANFTKSQHKPGVTGTAANWHAK
;
A
#
# COMPACT_ATOMS: atom_id res chain seq x y z
N MET A 1 8.39 -31.25 13.58
CA MET A 1 9.24 -30.48 12.64
C MET A 1 8.50 -29.17 12.34
N PRO A 2 9.16 -28.03 12.05
CA PRO A 2 8.45 -26.92 11.43
C PRO A 2 8.15 -27.34 9.99
N THR A 3 6.91 -27.70 9.70
CA THR A 3 6.57 -28.43 8.46
C THR A 3 5.52 -27.76 7.61
N HIS A 4 4.96 -26.64 8.09
CA HIS A 4 3.82 -26.05 7.42
C HIS A 4 4.25 -24.83 6.61
N THR A 5 4.57 -25.14 5.36
CA THR A 5 4.74 -24.20 4.27
C THR A 5 3.85 -24.64 3.12
N LEU A 6 3.59 -23.77 2.15
CA LEU A 6 2.93 -24.18 0.92
C LEU A 6 4.01 -24.72 -0.02
N GLU A 7 4.01 -26.04 -0.23
CA GLU A 7 5.03 -26.71 -1.05
C GLU A 7 5.09 -26.14 -2.47
N GLY A 8 6.30 -26.07 -3.03
CA GLY A 8 6.53 -25.62 -4.41
C GLY A 8 6.33 -24.12 -4.66
N VAL A 9 5.82 -23.33 -3.70
CA VAL A 9 5.59 -21.89 -3.86
C VAL A 9 6.37 -21.07 -2.82
N ILE A 10 6.50 -19.77 -3.05
CA ILE A 10 7.03 -18.85 -2.02
C ILE A 10 5.92 -18.63 -0.99
N SER A 11 6.17 -19.00 0.26
CA SER A 11 5.28 -18.80 1.40
C SER A 11 6.06 -18.65 2.70
N GLN A 12 5.36 -18.17 3.72
CA GLN A 12 5.86 -18.21 5.09
C GLN A 12 5.91 -19.64 5.63
N THR A 13 6.62 -19.82 6.74
CA THR A 13 6.76 -21.09 7.45
C THR A 13 6.15 -20.96 8.84
N THR A 14 5.37 -21.94 9.29
CA THR A 14 4.84 -21.99 10.66
C THR A 14 5.02 -23.34 11.33
N PHE A 15 4.89 -23.38 12.66
CA PHE A 15 4.80 -24.62 13.43
C PHE A 15 3.37 -25.17 13.50
N TRP A 16 2.37 -24.34 13.21
CA TRP A 16 0.97 -24.73 13.10
C TRP A 16 0.61 -25.27 11.71
N ASP A 17 -0.25 -26.28 11.65
CA ASP A 17 -0.82 -26.78 10.40
C ASP A 17 -1.73 -25.78 9.70
N ASN A 18 -2.27 -26.16 8.54
CA ASN A 18 -3.03 -25.29 7.66
C ASN A 18 -4.39 -24.84 8.19
N ASP A 19 -4.92 -25.48 9.25
CA ASP A 19 -6.27 -25.22 9.77
C ASP A 19 -6.26 -24.20 10.93
N HIS A 20 -5.08 -23.84 11.43
CA HIS A 20 -4.88 -22.93 12.56
C HIS A 20 -4.60 -21.47 12.14
N LYS A 21 -5.53 -20.85 11.40
CA LYS A 21 -5.29 -19.52 10.80
C LYS A 21 -4.89 -18.43 11.81
N ARG A 22 -5.50 -18.40 12.99
CA ARG A 22 -5.30 -17.34 14.00
C ARG A 22 -3.94 -17.49 14.67
N GLU A 23 -3.61 -18.70 15.06
CA GLU A 23 -2.34 -19.07 15.67
C GLU A 23 -1.17 -18.88 14.70
N GLN A 24 -1.36 -19.24 13.43
CA GLN A 24 -0.42 -18.89 12.36
C GLN A 24 -0.18 -17.39 12.29
N ILE A 25 -1.23 -16.56 12.36
CA ILE A 25 -1.07 -15.10 12.29
C ILE A 25 -0.27 -14.57 13.48
N GLU A 26 -0.58 -15.00 14.70
CA GLU A 26 0.17 -14.59 15.90
C GLU A 26 1.64 -15.01 15.80
N GLU A 27 1.90 -16.26 15.40
CA GLU A 27 3.26 -16.75 15.21
C GLU A 27 4.02 -15.93 14.15
N LEU A 28 3.40 -15.64 13.01
CA LEU A 28 4.01 -14.86 11.93
C LEU A 28 4.30 -13.41 12.35
N VAL A 29 3.52 -12.83 13.26
CA VAL A 29 3.82 -11.50 13.83
C VAL A 29 5.08 -11.56 14.67
N GLU A 30 5.24 -12.59 15.52
CA GLU A 30 6.45 -12.77 16.33
C GLU A 30 7.68 -13.07 15.49
N GLN A 31 7.56 -13.96 14.49
CA GLN A 31 8.63 -14.23 13.53
C GLN A 31 9.07 -12.94 12.81
N ALA A 32 8.12 -12.09 12.40
CA ALA A 32 8.42 -10.86 11.69
C ALA A 32 9.20 -9.84 12.55
N LYS A 33 9.06 -9.87 13.88
CA LYS A 33 9.90 -9.05 14.78
C LYS A 33 11.37 -9.44 14.71
N LEU A 34 11.67 -10.72 14.45
CA LEU A 34 13.03 -11.23 14.26
C LEU A 34 13.54 -11.02 12.83
N ALA A 35 12.67 -11.14 11.84
CA ALA A 35 13.01 -10.95 10.43
C ALA A 35 13.27 -9.47 10.09
N ASN A 36 12.59 -8.53 10.75
CA ASN A 36 12.72 -7.10 10.47
C ASN A 36 14.13 -6.53 10.71
N PRO A 37 14.85 -6.88 11.80
CA PRO A 37 16.27 -6.56 11.93
C PRO A 37 17.16 -7.16 10.83
N LYS A 38 16.88 -8.38 10.36
CA LYS A 38 17.63 -9.03 9.26
C LYS A 38 17.42 -8.28 7.94
N LEU A 39 16.17 -7.92 7.62
CA LEU A 39 15.87 -7.06 6.47
C LEU A 39 16.59 -5.71 6.60
N HIS A 40 16.60 -5.12 7.79
CA HIS A 40 17.30 -3.87 8.02
C HIS A 40 18.82 -4.00 7.81
N ALA A 41 19.44 -5.08 8.29
CA ALA A 41 20.87 -5.34 8.07
C ALA A 41 21.19 -5.54 6.58
N PHE A 42 20.35 -6.29 5.86
CA PHE A 42 20.43 -6.44 4.40
C PHE A 42 20.39 -5.08 3.69
N MET A 43 19.43 -4.23 4.08
CA MET A 43 19.28 -2.87 3.55
C MET A 43 20.48 -1.98 3.88
N LEU A 44 20.99 -2.05 5.11
CA LEU A 44 22.17 -1.28 5.50
C LEU A 44 23.40 -1.69 4.68
N ASN A 45 23.60 -3.00 4.47
CA ASN A 45 24.66 -3.53 3.64
C ASN A 45 24.54 -3.04 2.18
N LEU A 46 23.32 -3.11 1.62
CA LEU A 46 23.01 -2.57 0.30
C LEU A 46 23.38 -1.08 0.17
N THR A 47 22.95 -0.24 1.11
CA THR A 47 23.17 1.21 1.06
C THR A 47 24.63 1.63 1.28
N ARG A 48 25.47 0.74 1.83
CA ARG A 48 26.93 0.96 1.93
C ARG A 48 27.66 0.60 0.64
N LYS A 49 27.12 -0.33 -0.14
CA LYS A 49 27.74 -0.81 -1.37
C LYS A 49 27.36 0.02 -2.59
N VAL A 50 26.27 0.77 -2.52
CA VAL A 50 25.74 1.50 -3.67
C VAL A 50 25.29 2.90 -3.27
N ASN A 51 25.85 3.89 -3.96
CA ASN A 51 25.57 5.31 -3.77
C ASN A 51 24.51 5.82 -4.76
N ASN A 52 23.85 6.92 -4.42
CA ASN A 52 22.98 7.67 -5.33
C ASN A 52 23.80 8.54 -6.30
N GLU A 53 23.14 9.26 -7.20
CA GLU A 53 23.80 10.04 -8.28
C GLU A 53 24.66 11.18 -7.73
N SER A 54 24.40 11.59 -6.48
CA SER A 54 25.19 12.59 -5.76
C SER A 54 26.32 11.97 -4.92
N GLY A 55 26.62 10.68 -5.10
CA GLY A 55 27.64 9.96 -4.34
C GLY A 55 27.29 9.67 -2.87
N LYS A 56 26.02 9.87 -2.47
CA LYS A 56 25.56 9.65 -1.09
C LYS A 56 24.94 8.27 -0.91
N ALA A 57 25.04 7.71 0.29
CA ALA A 57 24.36 6.47 0.63
C ALA A 57 22.84 6.61 0.39
N ILE A 58 22.24 5.53 -0.11
CA ILE A 58 20.82 5.54 -0.47
C ILE A 58 19.94 5.47 0.77
N ALA A 59 19.00 6.41 0.87
CA ALA A 59 18.04 6.44 1.96
C ALA A 59 16.96 5.38 1.75
N TYR A 60 16.54 4.72 2.83
CA TYR A 60 15.42 3.80 2.80
C TYR A 60 14.52 4.01 4.01
N ASN A 61 13.25 3.71 3.79
CA ASN A 61 12.22 3.78 4.81
C ASN A 61 11.88 2.38 5.28
N ARG A 62 11.96 2.17 6.59
CA ARG A 62 11.43 0.95 7.21
C ARG A 62 9.90 1.07 7.24
N GLY A 63 9.22 0.08 6.68
CA GLY A 63 7.78 -0.02 6.91
C GLY A 63 7.55 -0.46 8.35
N PRO A 64 6.53 0.08 9.04
CA PRO A 64 6.09 -0.53 10.29
C PRO A 64 5.65 -1.97 9.99
N LEU A 65 5.93 -2.87 10.93
CA LEU A 65 5.42 -4.24 10.88
C LEU A 65 3.92 -4.21 10.64
N LYS A 66 3.44 -5.10 9.77
CA LYS A 66 2.00 -5.23 9.58
C LYS A 66 1.39 -5.73 10.89
N THR A 67 0.37 -5.02 11.38
CA THR A 67 -0.33 -5.42 12.60
C THR A 67 -1.14 -6.69 12.36
N ARG A 68 -1.38 -7.42 13.44
CA ARG A 68 -2.21 -8.62 13.48
C ARG A 68 -3.55 -8.41 12.76
N GLU A 69 -4.25 -7.31 13.05
CA GLU A 69 -5.56 -6.98 12.50
C GLU A 69 -5.51 -6.82 10.98
N ARG A 70 -4.41 -6.26 10.46
CA ARG A 70 -4.21 -6.09 9.02
C ARG A 70 -3.87 -7.39 8.31
N ILE A 71 -3.24 -8.33 9.01
CA ILE A 71 -2.99 -9.69 8.49
C ILE A 71 -4.32 -10.46 8.50
N ALA A 72 -5.04 -10.46 9.63
CA ALA A 72 -6.38 -11.02 9.78
C ALA A 72 -7.33 -10.56 8.67
N ALA A 73 -7.41 -9.26 8.41
CA ALA A 73 -8.24 -8.71 7.34
C ALA A 73 -7.86 -9.23 5.94
N LYS A 74 -6.57 -9.46 5.66
CA LYS A 74 -6.12 -10.10 4.40
C LYS A 74 -6.52 -11.57 4.31
N CYS A 75 -6.68 -12.21 5.46
CA CYS A 75 -7.03 -13.61 5.60
C CYS A 75 -8.54 -13.86 5.77
N GLY A 76 -9.36 -12.81 5.67
CA GLY A 76 -10.82 -12.91 5.77
C GLY A 76 -11.39 -12.87 7.18
N ILE A 77 -10.54 -12.67 8.20
CA ILE A 77 -10.97 -12.63 9.60
C ILE A 77 -11.49 -11.22 9.90
N THR A 78 -12.80 -11.11 10.12
CA THR A 78 -13.48 -9.85 10.48
C THR A 78 -13.71 -9.72 11.98
N ASN A 79 -13.94 -10.84 12.67
CA ASN A 79 -13.98 -10.91 14.13
C ASN A 79 -12.94 -11.93 14.59
N TRP A 80 -12.02 -11.50 15.45
CA TRP A 80 -10.94 -12.37 15.92
C TRP A 80 -11.48 -13.51 16.79
N ASP A 81 -12.50 -13.24 17.60
CA ASP A 81 -12.99 -14.21 18.59
C ASP A 81 -14.11 -15.10 18.04
N ASP A 82 -14.61 -14.82 16.83
CA ASP A 82 -15.70 -15.57 16.20
C ASP A 82 -15.30 -16.08 14.79
N PRO A 83 -14.81 -17.32 14.69
CA PRO A 83 -14.44 -17.96 13.42
C PRO A 83 -15.60 -18.11 12.43
N THR A 84 -16.86 -18.09 12.88
CA THR A 84 -18.02 -18.26 11.99
C THR A 84 -18.23 -17.08 11.04
N THR A 85 -17.63 -15.94 11.36
CA THR A 85 -17.68 -14.72 10.54
C THR A 85 -16.59 -14.65 9.47
N ASP A 86 -15.67 -15.62 9.45
CA ASP A 86 -14.54 -15.60 8.53
C ASP A 86 -14.99 -15.74 7.07
N LYS A 87 -14.50 -14.84 6.22
CA LYS A 87 -14.72 -14.94 4.77
C LYS A 87 -13.87 -16.08 4.19
N THR A 88 -14.49 -16.89 3.34
CA THR A 88 -13.82 -18.04 2.70
C THR A 88 -13.40 -17.76 1.25
N GLN A 89 -14.10 -16.86 0.55
CA GLN A 89 -13.82 -16.55 -0.86
C GLN A 89 -12.96 -15.30 -1.03
N GLY A 90 -12.00 -15.36 -1.95
CA GLY A 90 -11.15 -14.22 -2.32
C GLY A 90 -10.14 -13.78 -1.26
N VAL A 91 -9.91 -14.60 -0.23
CA VAL A 91 -9.02 -14.31 0.89
C VAL A 91 -7.69 -15.04 0.77
N LYS A 92 -6.65 -14.51 1.41
CA LYS A 92 -5.33 -15.18 1.45
C LYS A 92 -5.26 -16.16 2.61
N LYS A 93 -4.49 -17.24 2.45
CA LYS A 93 -3.99 -18.00 3.61
C LYS A 93 -2.94 -17.16 4.35
N PRO A 94 -2.78 -17.28 5.68
CA PRO A 94 -1.73 -16.57 6.42
C PRO A 94 -0.33 -16.76 5.81
N LEU A 95 0.00 -17.99 5.40
CA LEU A 95 1.27 -18.32 4.75
C LEU A 95 1.54 -17.57 3.44
N ALA A 96 0.52 -17.03 2.78
CA ALA A 96 0.63 -16.24 1.55
C ALA A 96 0.81 -14.72 1.81
N VAL A 97 0.85 -14.29 3.09
CA VAL A 97 1.08 -12.89 3.48
C VAL A 97 2.59 -12.63 3.60
N LYS A 98 3.21 -12.23 2.49
CA LYS A 98 4.66 -12.04 2.34
C LYS A 98 5.18 -10.67 2.78
N ASP A 99 4.29 -9.74 3.11
CA ASP A 99 4.61 -8.32 3.34
C ASP A 99 4.47 -7.91 4.82
N ILE A 100 4.70 -8.84 5.77
CA ILE A 100 4.57 -8.58 7.21
C ILE A 100 5.70 -7.67 7.69
N ALA A 101 6.96 -8.09 7.47
CA ALA A 101 8.12 -7.22 7.52
C ALA A 101 8.43 -6.71 6.11
N ARG A 102 8.59 -5.39 5.98
CA ARG A 102 8.76 -4.76 4.68
C ARG A 102 9.56 -3.47 4.74
N ALA A 103 10.29 -3.19 3.67
CA ALA A 103 11.05 -1.96 3.50
C ALA A 103 10.78 -1.34 2.13
N THR A 104 11.04 -0.04 2.01
CA THR A 104 10.95 0.66 0.73
C THR A 104 12.18 1.52 0.53
N ILE A 105 12.83 1.37 -0.61
CA ILE A 105 13.85 2.31 -1.10
C ILE A 105 13.18 3.22 -2.11
N VAL A 106 13.46 4.53 -1.98
CA VAL A 106 12.97 5.53 -2.93
C VAL A 106 14.18 6.17 -3.61
N PHE A 107 14.32 5.91 -4.90
CA PHE A 107 15.39 6.42 -5.74
C PHE A 107 15.03 7.79 -6.32
N SER A 108 16.05 8.56 -6.70
CA SER A 108 15.87 9.81 -7.43
C SER A 108 15.51 9.56 -8.89
N THR A 109 16.05 8.49 -9.48
CA THR A 109 15.88 8.17 -10.91
C THR A 109 15.55 6.69 -11.15
N ILE A 110 14.96 6.43 -12.31
CA ILE A 110 14.59 5.08 -12.77
C ILE A 110 15.84 4.24 -13.02
N ALA A 111 16.87 4.83 -13.65
CA ALA A 111 18.15 4.17 -13.91
C ALA A 111 18.79 3.58 -12.65
N GLN A 112 18.78 4.33 -11.54
CA GLN A 112 19.28 3.83 -10.26
C GLN A 112 18.45 2.69 -9.71
N MET A 113 17.12 2.83 -9.74
CA MET A 113 16.23 1.77 -9.30
C MET A 113 16.47 0.48 -10.08
N PHE A 114 16.71 0.55 -11.40
CA PHE A 114 17.05 -0.63 -12.22
C PHE A 114 18.41 -1.23 -11.89
N ALA A 115 19.46 -0.42 -11.72
CA ALA A 115 20.75 -0.95 -11.27
C ALA A 115 20.63 -1.69 -9.92
N PHE A 116 19.82 -1.15 -9.00
CA PHE A 116 19.53 -1.81 -7.73
C PHE A 116 18.73 -3.09 -7.86
N ARG A 117 17.70 -3.08 -8.72
CA ARG A 117 16.93 -4.26 -9.05
C ARG A 117 17.87 -5.37 -9.54
N ASP A 118 18.77 -5.03 -10.45
CA ASP A 118 19.68 -5.98 -11.07
C ASP A 118 20.67 -6.57 -10.04
N TYR A 119 21.16 -5.77 -9.09
CA TYR A 119 21.94 -6.26 -7.96
C TYR A 119 21.15 -7.22 -7.05
N ILE A 120 19.87 -6.95 -6.77
CA ILE A 120 19.08 -7.82 -5.88
C ILE A 120 18.94 -9.23 -6.48
N TYR A 121 18.88 -9.35 -7.81
CA TYR A 121 18.90 -10.66 -8.45
C TYR A 121 20.14 -11.48 -8.09
N THR A 122 21.26 -10.88 -7.70
CA THR A 122 22.48 -11.62 -7.37
C THR A 122 22.60 -11.98 -5.88
N THR A 123 21.65 -11.60 -5.02
CA THR A 123 21.81 -11.82 -3.57
C THR A 123 21.34 -13.21 -3.12
N PRO A 124 21.97 -13.80 -2.08
CA PRO A 124 21.55 -15.11 -1.55
C PRO A 124 20.07 -15.15 -1.14
N GLU A 125 19.55 -14.06 -0.57
CA GLU A 125 18.16 -13.96 -0.10
C GLU A 125 17.14 -14.07 -1.22
N TYR A 126 17.48 -13.59 -2.43
CA TYR A 126 16.65 -13.78 -3.63
C TYR A 126 16.87 -15.16 -4.26
N GLN A 127 18.14 -15.55 -4.41
CA GLN A 127 18.54 -16.81 -5.06
C GLN A 127 17.93 -18.03 -4.35
N ALA A 128 17.73 -17.98 -3.03
CA ALA A 128 17.11 -19.05 -2.25
C ALA A 128 15.65 -19.37 -2.64
N ILE A 129 14.95 -18.46 -3.33
CA ILE A 129 13.51 -18.62 -3.62
C ILE A 129 13.12 -18.34 -5.07
N LYS A 130 14.06 -17.97 -5.93
CA LYS A 130 13.78 -17.57 -7.33
C LYS A 130 13.12 -18.67 -8.17
N ASP A 131 13.43 -19.93 -7.88
CA ASP A 131 12.98 -21.10 -8.67
C ASP A 131 11.66 -21.70 -8.14
N LYS A 132 11.03 -21.06 -7.15
CA LYS A 132 9.71 -21.47 -6.64
C LYS A 132 8.62 -20.99 -7.61
N GLN A 133 7.52 -21.75 -7.72
CA GLN A 133 6.46 -21.53 -8.73
C GLN A 133 5.82 -20.13 -8.71
N SER A 134 5.80 -19.44 -7.57
CA SER A 134 5.25 -18.09 -7.48
C SER A 134 6.32 -17.03 -7.66
N ASP A 135 6.03 -15.95 -8.38
CA ASP A 135 7.02 -14.89 -8.63
C ASP A 135 7.69 -14.36 -7.36
N ALA A 136 9.02 -14.44 -7.34
CA ALA A 136 9.88 -13.82 -6.33
C ALA A 136 10.01 -12.30 -6.55
N VAL A 137 9.74 -11.83 -7.76
CA VAL A 137 9.77 -10.41 -8.13
C VAL A 137 8.47 -10.03 -8.83
N LYS A 138 7.94 -8.85 -8.50
CA LYS A 138 6.85 -8.20 -9.25
C LYS A 138 7.38 -6.89 -9.78
N ASP A 139 7.86 -6.92 -11.02
CA ASP A 139 8.31 -5.74 -11.72
C ASP A 139 7.15 -5.16 -12.56
N LEU A 140 6.68 -3.97 -12.19
CA LEU A 140 5.66 -3.25 -12.95
C LEU A 140 6.25 -2.32 -14.02
N TRP A 141 7.57 -2.13 -14.02
CA TRP A 141 8.27 -1.34 -15.04
C TRP A 141 8.53 -2.13 -16.31
N GLU A 142 8.66 -3.46 -16.22
CA GLU A 142 8.76 -4.36 -17.38
C GLU A 142 7.41 -4.63 -18.05
N LYS A 143 6.31 -4.30 -17.37
CA LYS A 143 5.00 -4.31 -18.00
C LYS A 143 4.90 -3.03 -18.80
N GLU A 144 4.75 -3.13 -20.12
CA GLU A 144 4.66 -2.01 -21.08
C GLU A 144 3.41 -1.12 -20.90
N ILE A 145 3.05 -0.80 -19.66
CA ILE A 145 1.89 -0.06 -19.23
C ILE A 145 2.36 1.35 -18.86
N LEU A 146 1.93 2.38 -19.58
CA LEU A 146 2.42 3.75 -19.37
C LEU A 146 1.71 4.47 -18.20
N ASP A 147 0.40 4.27 -18.06
CA ASP A 147 -0.46 5.08 -17.17
C ASP A 147 -0.85 4.39 -15.87
N GLN A 148 0.10 3.74 -15.22
CA GLN A 148 -0.12 3.12 -13.92
C GLN A 148 1.03 3.41 -12.96
N TYR A 149 0.72 3.28 -11.67
CA TYR A 149 1.73 3.23 -10.63
C TYR A 149 2.67 2.04 -10.87
N LYS A 150 3.96 2.31 -10.90
CA LYS A 150 5.01 1.32 -11.09
C LYS A 150 5.89 1.24 -9.86
N ASP A 151 6.11 0.02 -9.40
CA ASP A 151 7.16 -0.33 -8.45
C ASP A 151 7.76 -1.68 -8.82
N VAL A 152 8.91 -1.98 -8.22
CA VAL A 152 9.46 -3.34 -8.22
C VAL A 152 9.31 -3.87 -6.81
N LYS A 153 8.71 -5.05 -6.65
CA LYS A 153 8.61 -5.72 -5.36
C LYS A 153 9.38 -7.02 -5.39
N PHE A 154 10.41 -7.11 -4.57
CA PHE A 154 11.11 -8.36 -4.29
C PHE A 154 10.53 -9.01 -3.04
N PHE A 155 10.32 -10.31 -3.11
CA PHE A 155 10.26 -11.18 -1.94
C PHE A 155 11.65 -11.75 -1.73
N LEU A 156 12.08 -11.77 -0.48
CA LEU A 156 13.40 -12.25 -0.07
C LEU A 156 13.23 -13.23 1.09
N GLN A 157 14.05 -14.28 1.13
CA GLN A 157 14.11 -15.19 2.27
C GLN A 157 15.22 -14.79 3.21
N VAL A 158 14.88 -14.62 4.50
CA VAL A 158 15.84 -14.43 5.57
C VAL A 158 15.70 -15.55 6.60
N GLU A 159 16.82 -15.98 7.15
CA GLU A 159 16.85 -16.99 8.20
C GLU A 159 16.73 -16.33 9.58
N ILE A 160 15.82 -16.86 10.42
CA ILE A 160 15.57 -16.40 11.79
C ILE A 160 15.63 -17.57 12.77
N ASP A 161 16.17 -17.34 13.97
CA ASP A 161 16.12 -18.35 15.03
C ASP A 161 14.87 -18.16 15.88
N PHE A 162 13.92 -19.09 15.79
CA PHE A 162 12.60 -18.95 16.38
C PHE A 162 12.18 -20.19 17.17
N SER A 163 11.35 -19.97 18.19
CA SER A 163 10.66 -20.99 18.98
C SER A 163 9.29 -20.45 19.36
N THR A 164 8.28 -21.31 19.41
CA THR A 164 6.92 -20.97 19.82
C THR A 164 6.38 -22.01 20.81
N LYS A 165 5.09 -21.94 21.14
CA LYS A 165 4.35 -23.00 21.81
C LYS A 165 3.22 -23.46 20.89
N VAL A 166 3.10 -24.77 20.69
CA VAL A 166 1.98 -25.40 19.98
C VAL A 166 1.20 -26.22 20.99
N ASN A 167 -0.10 -25.96 21.15
CA ASN A 167 -0.94 -26.61 22.17
C ASN A 167 -0.32 -26.54 23.58
N ASN A 168 0.21 -25.37 23.95
CA ASN A 168 0.94 -25.11 25.19
C ASN A 168 2.26 -25.87 25.39
N VAL A 169 2.72 -26.63 24.39
CA VAL A 169 4.00 -27.34 24.42
C VAL A 169 5.07 -26.49 23.74
N PRO A 170 6.17 -26.11 24.44
CA PRO A 170 7.28 -25.38 23.83
C PRO A 170 7.94 -26.16 22.69
N THR A 171 8.18 -25.48 21.58
CA THR A 171 8.95 -26.04 20.47
C THR A 171 10.43 -25.73 20.66
N PRO A 172 11.37 -26.64 20.30
CA PRO A 172 12.79 -26.32 20.29
C PRO A 172 13.09 -25.10 19.42
N LYS A 173 14.05 -24.26 19.84
CA LYS A 173 14.54 -23.13 19.04
C LYS A 173 15.25 -23.65 17.78
N LYS A 174 14.89 -23.11 16.63
CA LYS A 174 15.41 -23.53 15.32
C LYS A 174 15.56 -22.35 14.36
N THR A 175 16.52 -22.46 13.47
CA THR A 175 16.63 -21.56 12.32
C THR A 175 15.56 -21.94 11.29
N ILE A 176 14.71 -20.97 10.92
CA ILE A 176 13.64 -21.14 9.95
C ILE A 176 13.66 -20.01 8.90
N PRO A 177 13.22 -20.27 7.67
CA PRO A 177 13.09 -19.24 6.65
C PRO A 177 11.84 -18.39 6.88
N HIS A 178 11.98 -17.07 6.77
CA HIS A 178 10.89 -16.10 6.78
C HIS A 178 10.96 -15.20 5.54
N ILE A 179 9.81 -14.91 4.94
CA ILE A 179 9.73 -14.07 3.73
C ILE A 179 9.49 -12.61 4.13
N VAL A 180 10.32 -11.74 3.57
CA VAL A 180 10.21 -10.28 3.71
C VAL A 180 9.99 -9.61 2.36
N GLU A 181 9.36 -8.44 2.36
CA GLU A 181 9.10 -7.67 1.13
C GLU A 181 10.01 -6.44 1.04
N LEU A 182 10.76 -6.33 -0.06
CA LEU A 182 11.51 -5.14 -0.42
C LEU A 182 10.85 -4.45 -1.62
N GLN A 183 10.40 -3.21 -1.43
CA GLN A 183 9.85 -2.39 -2.52
C GLN A 183 10.92 -1.41 -3.01
N LEU A 184 11.15 -1.38 -4.31
CA LEU A 184 11.91 -0.34 -4.98
C LEU A 184 10.94 0.61 -5.66
N ASN A 185 11.18 1.91 -5.46
CA ASN A 185 10.32 2.95 -5.97
C ASN A 185 11.14 4.14 -6.43
N VAL A 186 10.59 4.99 -7.28
CA VAL A 186 11.20 6.27 -7.64
C VAL A 186 10.38 7.38 -6.97
N SER A 187 11.01 8.49 -6.59
CA SER A 187 10.38 9.57 -5.81
C SER A 187 9.04 10.03 -6.39
N GLN A 188 8.97 10.19 -7.70
CA GLN A 188 7.77 10.61 -8.43
C GLN A 188 6.66 9.56 -8.33
N MET A 189 7.00 8.26 -8.35
CA MET A 189 6.04 7.16 -8.17
C MET A 189 5.59 7.02 -6.71
N ALA A 190 6.48 7.26 -5.74
CA ALA A 190 6.13 7.29 -4.33
C ALA A 190 5.15 8.44 -4.03
N TRP A 191 5.33 9.60 -4.66
CA TRP A 191 4.39 10.73 -4.59
C TRP A 191 3.08 10.39 -5.28
N GLY A 192 3.18 9.83 -6.50
CA GLY A 192 2.19 9.00 -7.20
C GLY A 192 1.19 8.31 -6.30
N LYS A 193 1.74 7.32 -5.62
CA LYS A 193 1.05 6.46 -4.67
C LYS A 193 0.43 7.24 -3.53
N THR A 194 1.13 8.22 -2.98
CA THR A 194 0.70 8.94 -1.78
C THR A 194 -0.56 9.75 -2.03
N TYR A 195 -0.62 10.47 -3.15
CA TYR A 195 -1.75 11.35 -3.46
C TYR A 195 -2.81 10.67 -4.33
N GLY A 196 -2.39 9.86 -5.32
CA GLY A 196 -3.31 9.12 -6.20
C GLY A 196 -4.10 8.03 -5.49
N HIS A 197 -3.53 7.39 -4.45
CA HIS A 197 -4.26 6.37 -3.70
C HIS A 197 -5.50 6.91 -2.97
N ALA A 198 -5.58 8.19 -2.66
CA ALA A 198 -6.76 8.75 -2.02
C ALA A 198 -8.01 8.55 -2.91
N PHE A 199 -7.88 8.83 -4.20
CA PHE A 199 -8.96 8.68 -5.18
C PHE A 199 -9.14 7.23 -5.63
N TYR A 200 -8.04 6.50 -5.85
CA TYR A 200 -8.10 5.07 -6.20
C TYR A 200 -8.79 4.22 -5.13
N ASN A 201 -8.59 4.52 -3.84
CA ASN A 201 -9.30 3.81 -2.78
C ASN A 201 -10.80 4.07 -2.80
N LEU A 202 -11.26 5.24 -3.28
CA LEU A 202 -12.69 5.50 -3.48
C LEU A 202 -13.23 4.77 -4.70
N SER A 203 -12.53 4.80 -5.83
CA SER A 203 -12.99 4.12 -7.05
C SER A 203 -13.11 2.61 -6.86
N ARG A 204 -12.24 2.00 -6.03
CA ARG A 204 -12.39 0.59 -5.63
C ARG A 204 -13.60 0.29 -4.75
N LEU A 205 -14.26 1.29 -4.19
CA LEU A 205 -15.47 1.09 -3.41
C LEU A 205 -16.74 1.28 -4.26
N ALA A 206 -16.56 1.53 -5.57
CA ALA A 206 -17.63 1.63 -6.54
C ALA A 206 -18.12 0.24 -6.98
N TYR A 207 -19.44 0.11 -7.10
CA TYR A 207 -20.10 -1.08 -7.64
C TYR A 207 -21.14 -0.70 -8.68
N ILE A 208 -21.25 -1.54 -9.71
CA ILE A 208 -22.34 -1.58 -10.71
C ILE A 208 -22.79 -3.04 -10.75
N ASP A 209 -24.08 -3.30 -10.53
CA ASP A 209 -24.66 -4.66 -10.56
C ASP A 209 -23.87 -5.70 -9.75
N GLY A 210 -23.45 -5.34 -8.54
CA GLY A 210 -22.68 -6.23 -7.65
C GLY A 210 -21.24 -6.49 -8.09
N LYS A 211 -20.76 -5.89 -9.18
CA LYS A 211 -19.37 -5.96 -9.63
C LYS A 211 -18.61 -4.69 -9.25
N GLN A 212 -17.40 -4.87 -8.72
CA GLN A 212 -16.50 -3.77 -8.39
C GLN A 212 -16.04 -3.07 -9.67
N LYS A 213 -16.69 -1.98 -10.02
CA LYS A 213 -16.46 -1.20 -11.25
C LYS A 213 -16.81 0.26 -10.97
N PHE A 214 -15.94 1.17 -11.40
CA PHE A 214 -16.17 2.62 -11.27
C PHE A 214 -16.40 3.24 -12.64
N VAL A 215 -17.58 3.81 -12.83
CA VAL A 215 -17.96 4.61 -14.00
C VAL A 215 -18.65 5.86 -13.46
N TRP A 216 -17.98 7.00 -13.53
CA TRP A 216 -18.36 8.19 -12.75
C TRP A 216 -19.64 8.87 -13.22
N ASP A 217 -20.00 8.68 -14.50
CA ASP A 217 -21.17 9.23 -15.18
C ASP A 217 -22.34 8.23 -15.30
N ASP A 218 -22.16 7.00 -14.81
CA ASP A 218 -23.19 5.96 -14.78
C ASP A 218 -24.07 6.09 -13.54
N THR A 219 -25.39 6.13 -13.73
CA THR A 219 -26.37 6.25 -12.64
C THR A 219 -26.50 4.99 -11.79
N ASP A 220 -26.07 3.83 -12.28
CA ASP A 220 -26.10 2.58 -11.52
C ASP A 220 -24.81 2.39 -10.69
N CYS A 221 -23.82 3.25 -10.90
CA CYS A 221 -22.56 3.22 -10.16
C CYS A 221 -22.68 3.91 -8.80
N VAL A 222 -22.37 3.18 -7.72
CA VAL A 222 -22.43 3.71 -6.35
C VAL A 222 -21.12 3.44 -5.61
N ILE A 223 -20.51 4.50 -5.07
CA ILE A 223 -19.37 4.38 -4.16
C ILE A 223 -19.90 4.33 -2.72
N THR A 224 -19.60 3.25 -2.00
CA THR A 224 -19.95 3.13 -0.57
C THR A 224 -18.70 3.02 0.28
N VAL A 225 -18.40 4.08 1.04
CA VAL A 225 -17.31 4.09 2.02
C VAL A 225 -17.83 3.60 3.37
N PRO A 226 -17.29 2.48 3.90
CA PRO A 226 -17.67 1.97 5.21
C PRO A 226 -17.44 2.98 6.33
N ALA A 227 -18.34 2.97 7.31
CA ALA A 227 -18.41 3.93 8.40
C ALA A 227 -17.14 3.91 9.28
N ASP A 228 -16.61 2.71 9.53
CA ASP A 228 -15.44 2.39 10.35
C ASP A 228 -14.10 2.85 9.77
N ILE A 229 -14.05 3.20 8.48
CA ILE A 229 -12.83 3.72 7.84
C ILE A 229 -13.00 5.14 7.29
N SER A 230 -14.19 5.72 7.39
CA SER A 230 -14.55 6.94 6.66
C SER A 230 -13.67 8.15 7.06
N GLY A 231 -13.31 8.29 8.34
CA GLY A 231 -12.46 9.39 8.81
C GLY A 231 -11.04 9.32 8.24
N LYS A 232 -10.49 8.11 8.16
CA LYS A 232 -9.19 7.85 7.54
C LYS A 232 -9.20 8.17 6.04
N VAL A 233 -10.29 7.85 5.35
CA VAL A 233 -10.48 8.19 3.93
C VAL A 233 -10.53 9.71 3.75
N ALA A 234 -11.30 10.42 4.58
CA ALA A 234 -11.39 11.88 4.55
C ALA A 234 -10.04 12.57 4.77
N ASN A 235 -9.23 12.10 5.73
CA ASN A 235 -7.89 12.64 5.98
C ASN A 235 -6.97 12.51 4.76
N LYS A 236 -7.00 11.35 4.08
CA LYS A 236 -6.22 11.13 2.86
C LYS A 236 -6.69 12.02 1.71
N LEU A 237 -8.01 12.15 1.54
CA LEU A 237 -8.58 13.03 0.52
C LEU A 237 -8.19 14.48 0.77
N ARG A 238 -8.28 14.98 2.00
CA ARG A 238 -7.86 16.35 2.34
C ARG A 238 -6.42 16.62 1.89
N THR A 239 -5.48 15.73 2.22
CA THR A 239 -4.08 15.87 1.80
C THR A 239 -3.92 15.83 0.28
N ALA A 240 -4.58 14.91 -0.40
CA ALA A 240 -4.48 14.77 -1.85
C ALA A 240 -5.12 15.94 -2.62
N ILE A 241 -6.22 16.48 -2.12
CA ILE A 241 -6.90 17.67 -2.67
C ILE A 241 -6.00 18.90 -2.56
N THR A 242 -5.38 19.14 -1.40
CA THR A 242 -4.42 20.23 -1.22
C THR A 242 -3.26 20.11 -2.21
N HIS A 243 -2.76 18.90 -2.42
CA HIS A 243 -1.70 18.66 -3.39
C HIS A 243 -2.14 18.97 -4.83
N CYS A 244 -3.32 18.49 -5.25
CA CYS A 244 -3.87 18.81 -6.58
C CYS A 244 -3.92 20.32 -6.83
N ARG A 245 -4.40 21.09 -5.85
CA ARG A 245 -4.44 22.56 -5.95
C ARG A 245 -3.06 23.16 -6.14
N SER A 246 -2.06 22.67 -5.39
CA SER A 246 -0.70 23.21 -5.45
C SER A 246 -0.04 23.00 -6.82
N ILE A 247 -0.38 21.91 -7.52
CA ILE A 247 0.20 21.57 -8.83
C ILE A 247 -0.74 21.91 -10.00
N ALA A 248 -1.91 22.50 -9.74
CA ALA A 248 -2.90 22.83 -10.77
C ALA A 248 -2.42 23.89 -11.76
N CYS A 249 -1.44 24.73 -11.38
CA CYS A 249 -0.90 25.81 -12.21
C CYS A 249 -1.97 26.72 -12.84
N GLY A 250 -3.10 26.94 -12.15
CA GLY A 250 -4.20 27.79 -12.62
C GLY A 250 -5.28 27.07 -13.43
N ASP A 251 -5.19 25.75 -13.61
CA ASP A 251 -6.23 24.92 -14.24
C ASP A 251 -7.55 25.02 -13.47
N GLN A 252 -8.55 25.64 -14.08
CA GLN A 252 -9.83 25.94 -13.44
C GLN A 252 -10.65 24.69 -13.15
N ASP A 253 -10.55 23.66 -13.98
CA ASP A 253 -11.30 22.41 -13.79
C ASP A 253 -10.72 21.62 -12.61
N VAL A 254 -9.39 21.62 -12.47
CA VAL A 254 -8.71 21.02 -11.30
C VAL A 254 -9.11 21.75 -10.02
N LEU A 255 -9.11 23.09 -10.04
CA LEU A 255 -9.49 23.90 -8.88
C LEU A 255 -10.96 23.70 -8.50
N LEU A 256 -11.85 23.60 -9.48
CA LEU A 256 -13.26 23.28 -9.30
C LEU A 256 -13.46 21.89 -8.68
N ALA A 257 -12.85 20.85 -9.24
CA ALA A 257 -12.93 19.49 -8.71
C ALA A 257 -12.40 19.42 -7.27
N ALA A 258 -11.28 20.10 -6.99
CA ALA A 258 -10.73 20.21 -5.64
C ALA A 258 -11.68 20.94 -4.67
N SER A 259 -12.38 21.98 -5.14
CA SER A 259 -13.41 22.71 -4.38
C SER A 259 -14.59 21.81 -4.01
N ILE A 260 -15.14 21.07 -4.97
CA ILE A 260 -16.25 20.14 -4.76
C ILE A 260 -15.91 19.13 -3.67
N LEU A 261 -14.79 18.43 -3.78
CA LEU A 261 -14.41 17.43 -2.77
C LEU A 261 -14.05 18.04 -1.42
N SER A 262 -13.52 19.27 -1.38
CA SER A 262 -13.28 19.98 -0.11
C SER A 262 -14.58 20.31 0.61
N LYS A 263 -15.62 20.73 -0.13
CA LYS A 263 -16.96 20.98 0.41
C LYS A 263 -17.55 19.68 0.97
N MET A 264 -17.50 18.60 0.20
CA MET A 264 -17.92 17.26 0.66
C MET A 264 -17.23 16.86 1.96
N VAL A 265 -15.90 16.96 2.02
CA VAL A 265 -15.13 16.58 3.22
C VAL A 265 -15.55 17.43 4.43
N SER A 266 -15.67 18.75 4.25
CA SER A 266 -16.03 19.68 5.32
C SER A 266 -17.48 19.49 5.80
N ALA A 267 -18.40 19.18 4.90
CA ALA A 267 -19.81 19.00 5.21
C ALA A 267 -20.12 17.64 5.85
N LYS A 268 -19.40 16.59 5.46
CA LYS A 268 -19.73 15.20 5.85
C LYS A 268 -18.90 14.67 7.02
N PHE A 269 -17.78 15.31 7.35
CA PHE A 269 -16.85 14.85 8.38
C PHE A 269 -16.60 15.91 9.45
N LYS A 270 -16.39 15.45 10.69
CA LYS A 270 -16.11 16.31 11.84
C LYS A 270 -14.74 15.98 12.42
N LEU A 271 -14.04 17.02 12.86
CA LEU A 271 -12.85 16.88 13.69
C LEU A 271 -13.24 16.54 15.14
N PRO A 272 -12.30 16.01 15.95
CA PRO A 272 -12.42 15.97 17.41
C PRO A 272 -12.78 17.35 17.98
N SER A 273 -13.66 17.36 18.98
CA SER A 273 -13.91 18.55 19.80
C SER A 273 -12.73 18.80 20.74
N SER A 274 -12.61 20.01 21.30
CA SER A 274 -11.57 20.36 22.27
C SER A 274 -11.51 19.37 23.44
N LYS A 275 -12.67 19.02 24.01
CA LYS A 275 -12.79 18.05 25.10
C LYS A 275 -12.31 16.64 24.71
N GLU A 276 -12.52 16.23 23.46
CA GLU A 276 -12.01 14.94 22.99
C GLU A 276 -10.50 14.99 22.75
N CYS A 277 -9.96 16.12 22.28
CA CYS A 277 -8.52 16.30 22.09
C CYS A 277 -7.73 16.11 23.40
N GLU A 278 -8.28 16.45 24.56
CA GLU A 278 -7.64 16.25 25.88
C GLU A 278 -7.27 14.78 26.15
N SER A 279 -7.99 13.84 25.55
CA SER A 279 -7.78 12.38 25.72
C SER A 279 -7.10 11.72 24.52
N LEU A 280 -6.78 12.49 23.47
CA LEU A 280 -6.18 11.97 22.25
C LEU A 280 -4.71 12.43 22.13
N PRO A 281 -3.83 11.61 21.55
CA PRO A 281 -2.50 12.07 21.17
C PRO A 281 -2.59 13.29 20.23
N ALA A 282 -1.70 14.26 20.38
CA ALA A 282 -1.71 15.51 19.60
C ALA A 282 -1.82 15.30 18.07
N ALA A 283 -1.18 14.26 17.54
CA ALA A 283 -1.25 13.91 16.12
C ALA A 283 -2.68 13.55 15.63
N GLN A 284 -3.59 13.19 16.53
CA GLN A 284 -4.97 12.82 16.21
C GLN A 284 -5.95 14.00 16.32
N HIS A 285 -5.55 15.14 16.89
CA HIS A 285 -6.41 16.31 17.07
C HIS A 285 -6.98 16.85 15.74
N TYR A 286 -6.23 16.67 14.65
CA TYR A 286 -6.61 17.14 13.31
C TYR A 286 -7.09 16.02 12.38
N SER A 287 -7.36 14.83 12.92
CA SER A 287 -7.84 13.68 12.17
C SER A 287 -9.36 13.61 12.19
N TYR A 288 -10.01 13.58 11.02
CA TYR A 288 -11.47 13.40 10.95
C TYR A 288 -11.92 12.11 11.62
N LYS A 289 -13.05 12.19 12.32
CA LYS A 289 -13.70 11.04 12.95
C LYS A 289 -14.35 10.12 11.91
N ASN A 290 -14.46 8.85 12.28
CA ASN A 290 -15.33 7.91 11.60
C ASN A 290 -16.80 8.34 11.74
N ARG A 291 -17.57 8.10 10.68
CA ARG A 291 -19.01 8.38 10.65
C ARG A 291 -19.72 7.21 11.32
N LYS A 292 -20.95 7.44 11.81
CA LYS A 292 -21.82 6.35 12.30
C LYS A 292 -22.49 5.58 11.16
N LYS A 293 -22.62 6.21 9.99
CA LYS A 293 -23.22 5.64 8.78
C LYS A 293 -22.23 5.70 7.63
N PRO A 294 -22.28 4.76 6.68
CA PRO A 294 -21.46 4.80 5.47
C PRO A 294 -21.59 6.13 4.73
N LEU A 295 -20.54 6.54 4.03
CA LEU A 295 -20.61 7.62 3.03
C LEU A 295 -20.99 6.98 1.70
N VAL A 296 -22.10 7.43 1.14
CA VAL A 296 -22.59 7.00 -0.17
C VAL A 296 -22.42 8.16 -1.14
N ILE A 297 -21.77 7.89 -2.27
CA ILE A 297 -21.63 8.82 -3.39
C ILE A 297 -22.25 8.13 -4.60
N GLN A 298 -23.43 8.61 -4.97
CA GLN A 298 -24.11 8.25 -6.21
C GLN A 298 -23.36 8.84 -7.41
N CYS A 299 -22.99 7.99 -8.37
CA CYS A 299 -22.44 8.44 -9.65
C CYS A 299 -23.58 8.83 -10.59
N GLY A 300 -23.22 9.48 -11.70
CA GLY A 300 -24.17 9.92 -12.70
C GLY A 300 -23.71 11.18 -13.42
N PRO A 301 -24.47 11.64 -14.42
CA PRO A 301 -24.08 12.78 -15.24
C PRO A 301 -23.79 14.03 -14.41
N TYR A 302 -22.66 14.68 -14.68
CA TYR A 302 -22.28 15.94 -14.07
C TYR A 302 -22.77 17.12 -14.91
N ASP A 303 -23.49 18.06 -14.28
CA ASP A 303 -24.01 19.26 -14.93
C ASP A 303 -23.04 20.43 -14.77
N TYR A 304 -22.17 20.61 -15.76
CA TYR A 304 -21.19 21.69 -15.83
C TYR A 304 -21.80 23.10 -15.72
N LYS A 305 -23.09 23.29 -16.04
CA LYS A 305 -23.75 24.60 -15.98
C LYS A 305 -24.01 25.06 -14.53
N LYS A 306 -23.92 24.16 -13.55
CA LYS A 306 -24.16 24.45 -12.12
C LYS A 306 -22.92 24.26 -11.26
N ALA A 307 -21.75 24.14 -11.88
CA ALA A 307 -20.49 23.71 -11.30
C ALA A 307 -20.11 24.39 -9.97
N ALA A 308 -20.23 25.72 -9.86
CA ALA A 308 -19.80 26.47 -8.66
C ALA A 308 -20.64 26.16 -7.39
N ASN A 309 -21.88 25.73 -7.58
CA ASN A 309 -22.88 25.56 -6.51
C ASN A 309 -23.19 24.08 -6.19
N GLN A 310 -22.59 23.11 -6.91
CA GLN A 310 -22.85 21.69 -6.69
C GLN A 310 -21.84 21.06 -5.71
N ASP A 311 -22.36 20.53 -4.60
CA ASP A 311 -21.74 19.48 -3.78
C ASP A 311 -22.63 18.21 -3.82
N SER A 312 -23.20 17.94 -5.00
CA SER A 312 -24.02 16.76 -5.25
C SER A 312 -23.14 15.52 -5.43
N SER A 313 -23.74 14.34 -5.28
CA SER A 313 -23.00 13.08 -5.43
C SER A 313 -22.40 12.91 -6.84
N ASN A 314 -23.13 13.27 -7.90
CA ASN A 314 -22.60 13.20 -9.27
C ASN A 314 -21.38 14.11 -9.46
N ALA A 315 -21.42 15.34 -8.91
CA ALA A 315 -20.30 16.26 -8.94
C ALA A 315 -19.09 15.72 -8.16
N GLN A 316 -19.33 15.05 -7.03
CA GLN A 316 -18.27 14.37 -6.27
C GLN A 316 -17.65 13.21 -7.07
N ALA A 317 -18.47 12.37 -7.73
CA ALA A 317 -17.99 11.27 -8.56
C ALA A 317 -17.12 11.75 -9.74
N TRP A 318 -17.58 12.79 -10.45
CA TRP A 318 -16.79 13.46 -11.48
C TRP A 318 -15.46 13.99 -10.92
N ALA A 319 -15.50 14.73 -9.80
CA ALA A 319 -14.30 15.30 -9.21
C ALA A 319 -13.29 14.24 -8.74
N ILE A 320 -13.77 13.08 -8.25
CA ILE A 320 -12.90 11.93 -7.94
C ILE A 320 -12.21 11.41 -9.19
N SER A 321 -12.96 11.22 -10.28
CA SER A 321 -12.43 10.74 -11.57
C SER A 321 -11.42 11.74 -12.16
N PHE A 322 -11.76 13.02 -12.16
CA PHE A 322 -10.96 14.09 -12.74
C PHE A 322 -9.64 14.28 -11.99
N LEU A 323 -9.67 14.39 -10.66
CA LEU A 323 -8.46 14.54 -9.86
C LEU A 323 -7.59 13.28 -9.86
N ALA A 324 -8.19 12.07 -9.90
CA ALA A 324 -7.42 10.85 -10.09
C ALA A 324 -6.63 10.90 -11.40
N SER A 325 -7.29 11.25 -12.50
CA SER A 325 -6.68 11.33 -13.83
C SER A 325 -5.63 12.42 -13.90
N PHE A 326 -5.91 13.61 -13.36
CA PHE A 326 -4.98 14.73 -13.31
C PHE A 326 -3.67 14.37 -12.59
N ILE A 327 -3.80 13.74 -11.42
CA ILE A 327 -2.66 13.26 -10.64
C ILE A 327 -1.84 12.26 -11.46
N TRP A 328 -2.48 11.22 -12.01
CA TRP A 328 -1.76 10.18 -12.77
C TRP A 328 -1.10 10.76 -14.03
N ALA A 329 -1.77 11.65 -14.77
CA ALA A 329 -1.22 12.30 -15.95
C ALA A 329 0.02 13.16 -15.62
N ASN A 330 0.00 13.92 -14.52
CA ASN A 330 1.18 14.66 -14.06
C ASN A 330 2.35 13.75 -13.70
N PHE A 331 2.05 12.57 -13.15
CA PHE A 331 3.07 11.58 -12.83
C PHE A 331 3.61 10.86 -14.06
N THR A 332 2.78 10.42 -15.00
CA THR A 332 3.23 9.83 -16.28
C THR A 332 4.14 10.82 -17.02
N LYS A 333 3.74 12.08 -17.14
CA LYS A 333 4.58 13.14 -17.75
C LYS A 333 5.93 13.30 -17.06
N SER A 334 6.00 13.04 -15.76
CA SER A 334 7.25 13.16 -15.00
C SER A 334 8.20 11.99 -15.21
N GLN A 335 7.72 10.80 -15.62
CA GLN A 335 8.58 9.63 -15.90
C GLN A 335 9.58 9.88 -17.03
N HIS A 336 9.21 10.70 -18.01
CA HIS A 336 10.01 10.98 -19.21
C HIS A 336 10.92 12.20 -19.09
N LYS A 337 10.98 12.85 -17.91
CA LYS A 337 11.86 14.00 -17.72
C LYS A 337 13.33 13.55 -17.62
N PRO A 338 14.29 14.23 -18.27
CA PRO A 338 15.70 13.83 -18.29
C PRO A 338 16.34 13.61 -16.90
N GLY A 339 15.90 14.34 -15.87
CA GLY A 339 16.35 14.15 -14.48
C GLY A 339 15.60 13.07 -13.67
N VAL A 340 14.63 12.38 -14.26
CA VAL A 340 13.85 11.28 -13.64
C VAL A 340 14.21 9.94 -14.29
N THR A 341 14.38 9.93 -15.61
CA THR A 341 14.93 8.76 -16.31
C THR A 341 16.38 8.53 -15.86
N GLY A 342 17.16 9.62 -15.74
CA GLY A 342 18.55 9.59 -15.30
C GLY A 342 19.48 8.94 -16.33
N THR A 343 20.79 9.04 -16.09
CA THR A 343 21.80 8.28 -16.83
C THR A 343 22.49 7.35 -15.84
N ALA A 344 22.43 6.03 -16.05
CA ALA A 344 23.15 5.07 -15.21
C ALA A 344 24.66 5.18 -15.47
N ALA A 345 25.33 6.14 -14.84
CA ALA A 345 26.78 6.28 -14.95
C ALA A 345 27.48 5.22 -14.07
N ASN A 346 27.41 3.92 -14.43
CA ASN A 346 28.26 2.80 -14.01
C ASN A 346 28.67 2.68 -12.51
N TRP A 347 27.95 1.90 -11.68
CA TRP A 347 28.46 1.52 -10.35
C TRP A 347 28.15 0.05 -10.00
N HIS A 348 28.76 -0.86 -10.76
CA HIS A 348 29.15 -2.16 -10.23
C HIS A 348 30.62 -2.38 -10.56
N ALA A 349 31.51 -2.16 -9.59
CA ALA A 349 32.79 -2.86 -9.63
C ALA A 349 32.44 -4.36 -9.47
N LYS A 350 32.87 -5.17 -10.44
CA LYS A 350 32.71 -6.63 -10.41
C LYS A 350 33.33 -7.23 -9.16
#